data_AF-A0A1S9BVJ2-F1
#
_entry.id   AF-A0A1S9BVJ2-F1
#
_cell.length_a   1.000
_cell.length_b   1.000
_cell.length_c   1.000
_cell.angle_alpha   90.00
_cell.angle_beta   90.00
_cell.angle_gamma   90.00
#
_symmetry.space_group_name_H-M   'P 1'
#
loop_
_entity.id
_entity.type
_entity.pdbx_description
1 polymer ?
#
loop_
_entity_poly.entity_id
_entity_poly.type
_entity_poly.pdbx_seq_one_letter_code
_entity_poly.pdbx_strand_id
1 'polypeptide(L)'
;MNVFGRMVKMTVALSALMVSLMNGTVYAANITELIASGDAVYYQQPESYRSAANSYFERVPNSVIMLFKQNGGSIHYTDSVLVGQQDVNGIYTFDSKQISLKTTSNNNSWDEVQKAPVHEMGHFIYHTTQPMFTDQMKADINKLYNERKSFDKRCYNEDETFAALYSDYIKFDYRSGARPMPSPEYRVFAQAEMLCEQMLTYAV
;
A
#
# COMPACT_ATOMS: atom_id res chain seq x y z
N MET A 1 23.12 2.11 -50.34
CA MET A 1 21.80 1.69 -49.79
C MET A 1 21.82 1.88 -48.28
N ASN A 2 20.87 2.68 -47.77
CA ASN A 2 20.88 3.34 -46.47
C ASN A 2 20.63 2.40 -45.28
N VAL A 3 21.69 2.04 -44.54
CA VAL A 3 21.60 1.34 -43.25
C VAL A 3 21.24 2.30 -42.11
N PHE A 4 21.63 3.57 -42.22
CA PHE A 4 21.37 4.61 -41.21
C PHE A 4 19.88 4.97 -41.01
N GLY A 5 19.04 4.80 -42.03
CA GLY A 5 17.60 5.14 -41.93
C GLY A 5 16.76 4.14 -41.13
N ARG A 6 17.26 2.92 -40.88
CA ARG A 6 16.52 1.87 -40.15
C ARG A 6 16.67 1.96 -38.63
N MET A 7 17.82 2.41 -38.11
CA MET A 7 18.02 2.57 -36.66
C MET A 7 17.17 3.71 -36.06
N VAL A 8 17.05 4.84 -36.77
CA VAL A 8 16.30 6.01 -36.26
C VAL A 8 14.80 5.70 -36.11
N LYS A 9 14.23 4.84 -36.96
CA LYS A 9 12.81 4.48 -36.89
C LYS A 9 12.48 3.52 -35.74
N MET A 10 13.44 2.72 -35.30
CA MET A 10 13.25 1.75 -34.21
C MET A 10 13.33 2.42 -32.83
N THR A 11 14.18 3.45 -32.67
CA THR A 11 14.25 4.22 -31.42
C THR A 11 13.00 5.07 -31.20
N VAL A 12 12.43 5.68 -32.24
CA VAL A 12 11.21 6.50 -32.11
C VAL A 12 9.97 5.65 -31.76
N ALA A 13 9.89 4.41 -32.26
CA ALA A 13 8.78 3.50 -31.97
C ALA A 13 8.79 3.00 -30.51
N LEU A 14 9.98 2.80 -29.91
CA LEU A 14 10.10 2.35 -28.52
C LEU A 14 9.76 3.48 -27.53
N SER A 15 10.12 4.72 -27.85
CA SER A 15 9.78 5.90 -27.03
C SER A 15 8.28 6.21 -27.03
N ALA A 16 7.58 5.95 -28.15
CA ALA A 16 6.14 6.20 -28.26
C ALA A 16 5.30 5.19 -27.45
N LEU A 17 5.76 3.94 -27.31
CA LEU A 17 5.07 2.90 -26.53
C LEU A 17 5.17 3.15 -25.01
N MET A 18 6.28 3.73 -24.53
CA MET A 18 6.48 4.12 -23.13
C MET A 18 5.60 5.31 -22.70
N VAL A 19 5.32 6.25 -23.61
CA VAL A 19 4.49 7.44 -23.30
C VAL A 19 2.99 7.10 -23.28
N SER A 20 2.54 6.07 -24.01
CA SER A 20 1.13 5.66 -24.01
C SER A 20 0.66 4.95 -22.73
N LEU A 21 1.57 4.52 -21.85
CA LEU A 21 1.21 3.90 -20.57
C LEU A 21 0.94 4.91 -19.43
N MET A 22 1.23 6.21 -19.64
CA MET A 22 1.17 7.21 -18.56
C MET A 22 -0.15 8.01 -18.50
N ASN A 23 -1.15 7.68 -19.33
CA ASN A 23 -2.46 8.35 -19.32
C ASN A 23 -3.53 7.53 -18.59
N GLY A 24 -3.14 6.76 -17.58
CA GLY A 24 -4.10 6.28 -16.59
C GLY A 24 -4.62 7.48 -15.81
N THR A 25 -5.91 7.77 -15.93
CA THR A 25 -6.58 8.68 -15.00
C THR A 25 -6.27 8.19 -13.58
N VAL A 26 -5.50 8.99 -12.84
CA VAL A 26 -5.21 8.74 -11.43
C VAL A 26 -6.52 8.96 -10.67
N TYR A 27 -7.36 7.93 -10.62
CA TYR A 27 -8.43 7.91 -9.64
C TYR A 27 -7.74 7.80 -8.28
N ALA A 28 -7.98 8.78 -7.41
CA ALA A 28 -7.56 8.67 -6.03
C ALA A 28 -8.24 7.43 -5.44
N ALA A 29 -7.46 6.53 -4.84
CA ALA A 29 -7.99 5.32 -4.24
C ALA A 29 -9.05 5.68 -3.20
N ASN A 30 -10.23 5.06 -3.25
CA ASN A 30 -11.26 5.30 -2.24
C ASN A 30 -11.55 4.00 -1.50
N ILE A 31 -11.41 4.05 -0.17
CA ILE A 31 -11.62 2.89 0.70
C ILE A 31 -13.03 2.30 0.54
N THR A 32 -14.03 3.14 0.24
CA THR A 32 -15.42 2.73 0.05
C THR A 32 -15.62 1.80 -1.13
N GLU A 33 -14.76 1.84 -2.15
CA GLU A 33 -14.82 0.92 -3.29
C GLU A 33 -14.38 -0.50 -2.95
N LEU A 34 -13.79 -0.70 -1.76
CA LEU A 34 -13.27 -1.98 -1.29
C LEU A 34 -14.12 -2.57 -0.17
N ILE A 35 -15.13 -1.85 0.33
CA ILE A 35 -15.98 -2.32 1.43
C ILE A 35 -16.86 -3.46 0.93
N ALA A 36 -16.60 -4.67 1.40
CA ALA A 36 -17.40 -5.85 1.12
C ALA A 36 -18.45 -6.12 2.21
N SER A 37 -18.18 -5.72 3.46
CA SER A 37 -19.18 -5.76 4.54
C SER A 37 -18.90 -4.72 5.63
N GLY A 38 -19.89 -4.47 6.49
CA GLY A 38 -19.77 -3.49 7.57
C GLY A 38 -19.96 -2.05 7.10
N ASP A 39 -20.53 -1.86 5.92
CA ASP A 39 -20.95 -0.57 5.36
C ASP A 39 -21.85 0.20 6.34
N ALA A 40 -22.84 -0.47 6.95
CA ALA A 40 -23.70 0.15 7.96
C ALA A 40 -22.90 0.70 9.15
N VAL A 41 -21.89 -0.05 9.62
CA VAL A 41 -21.03 0.35 10.74
C VAL A 41 -20.13 1.54 10.35
N TYR A 42 -19.58 1.52 9.13
CA TYR A 42 -18.77 2.60 8.57
C TYR A 42 -19.59 3.89 8.37
N TYR A 43 -20.78 3.79 7.78
CA TYR A 43 -21.64 4.94 7.49
C TYR A 43 -22.33 5.52 8.73
N GLN A 44 -22.37 4.79 9.85
CA GLN A 44 -22.77 5.36 11.15
C GLN A 44 -21.68 6.25 11.77
N GLN A 45 -20.42 6.13 11.33
CA GLN A 45 -19.34 7.00 11.82
C GLN A 45 -19.53 8.45 11.36
N PRO A 46 -19.07 9.44 12.15
CA PRO A 46 -19.11 10.83 11.75
C PRO A 46 -18.27 11.07 10.49
N GLU A 47 -18.61 12.10 9.72
CA GLU A 47 -17.91 12.45 8.48
C GLU A 47 -16.40 12.66 8.69
N SER A 48 -16.00 13.23 9.83
CA SER A 48 -14.59 13.38 10.21
C SER A 48 -13.84 12.06 10.28
N TYR A 49 -14.48 10.98 10.74
CA TYR A 49 -13.88 9.64 10.76
C TYR A 49 -13.74 9.09 9.36
N ARG A 50 -14.79 9.16 8.55
CA ARG A 50 -14.76 8.65 7.17
C ARG A 50 -13.71 9.38 6.32
N SER A 51 -13.64 10.70 6.46
CA SER A 51 -12.62 11.53 5.82
C SER A 51 -11.21 11.17 6.31
N ALA A 52 -11.02 10.96 7.61
CA ALA A 52 -9.75 10.51 8.16
C ALA A 52 -9.33 9.15 7.58
N ALA A 53 -10.21 8.14 7.62
CA ALA A 53 -9.93 6.82 7.08
C ALA A 53 -9.49 6.84 5.60
N ASN A 54 -10.04 7.77 4.81
CA ASN A 54 -9.68 7.90 3.39
C ASN A 54 -8.41 8.74 3.14
N SER A 55 -8.06 9.67 4.03
CA SER A 55 -7.05 10.72 3.76
C SER A 55 -5.63 10.22 3.41
N TYR A 56 -5.16 9.15 4.04
CA TYR A 56 -3.91 8.48 3.65
C TYR A 56 -4.16 7.44 2.58
N PHE A 57 -5.31 6.76 2.62
CA PHE A 57 -5.65 5.71 1.67
C PHE A 57 -5.72 6.21 0.22
N GLU A 58 -6.20 7.43 0.00
CA GLU A 58 -6.25 8.11 -1.31
C GLU A 58 -4.90 8.21 -2.02
N ARG A 59 -3.80 8.10 -1.27
CA ARG A 59 -2.43 8.19 -1.80
C ARG A 59 -1.85 6.83 -2.15
N VAL A 60 -2.48 5.73 -1.76
CA VAL A 60 -2.08 4.37 -2.17
C VAL A 60 -2.14 4.28 -3.70
N PRO A 61 -1.10 3.77 -4.39
CA PRO A 61 -1.13 3.70 -5.85
C PRO A 61 -2.30 2.87 -6.36
N ASN A 62 -2.89 3.31 -7.47
CA ASN A 62 -4.01 2.60 -8.09
C ASN A 62 -3.64 1.16 -8.51
N SER A 63 -2.38 0.92 -8.90
CA SER A 63 -1.87 -0.42 -9.21
C SER A 63 -1.96 -1.38 -8.00
N VAL A 64 -1.67 -0.89 -6.79
CA VAL A 64 -1.83 -1.69 -5.56
C VAL A 64 -3.30 -2.03 -5.35
N ILE A 65 -4.20 -1.04 -5.47
CA ILE A 65 -5.64 -1.23 -5.28
C ILE A 65 -6.22 -2.20 -6.31
N MET A 66 -5.85 -2.05 -7.58
CA MET A 66 -6.30 -2.93 -8.65
C MET A 66 -5.81 -4.36 -8.43
N LEU A 67 -4.54 -4.55 -8.04
CA LEU A 67 -4.00 -5.88 -7.75
C LEU A 67 -4.68 -6.51 -6.54
N PHE A 68 -4.95 -5.71 -5.50
CA PHE A 68 -5.70 -6.17 -4.34
C PHE A 68 -7.09 -6.67 -4.74
N LYS A 69 -7.85 -5.88 -5.52
CA LYS A 69 -9.15 -6.29 -6.06
C LYS A 69 -9.04 -7.56 -6.93
N GLN A 70 -8.06 -7.63 -7.83
CA GLN A 70 -7.85 -8.78 -8.71
C GLN A 70 -7.52 -10.07 -7.95
N ASN A 71 -6.82 -9.96 -6.82
CA ASN A 71 -6.51 -11.07 -5.93
C ASN A 71 -7.67 -11.43 -4.98
N GLY A 72 -8.87 -10.88 -5.19
CA GLY A 72 -10.05 -11.13 -4.35
C GLY A 72 -10.05 -10.36 -3.03
N GLY A 73 -9.18 -9.36 -2.89
CA GLY A 73 -9.04 -8.55 -1.70
C GLY A 73 -10.28 -7.71 -1.39
N SER A 74 -10.58 -7.57 -0.10
CA SER A 74 -11.76 -6.86 0.39
C SER A 74 -11.52 -6.22 1.75
N ILE A 75 -12.29 -5.17 2.07
CA ILE A 75 -12.28 -4.46 3.36
C ILE A 75 -13.60 -4.72 4.09
N HIS A 76 -13.50 -5.00 5.40
CA HIS A 76 -14.63 -5.27 6.27
C HIS A 76 -14.54 -4.36 7.50
N TYR A 77 -15.55 -3.51 7.71
CA TYR A 77 -15.62 -2.70 8.92
C TYR A 77 -16.39 -3.44 10.02
N THR A 78 -15.97 -3.25 11.27
CA THR A 78 -16.63 -3.83 12.44
C THR A 78 -16.53 -2.92 13.66
N ASP A 79 -17.51 -3.03 14.55
CA ASP A 79 -17.51 -2.42 15.88
C ASP A 79 -17.01 -3.38 16.97
N SER A 80 -16.67 -4.61 16.58
CA SER A 80 -16.28 -5.69 17.47
C SER A 80 -14.77 -5.72 17.70
N VAL A 81 -14.37 -6.42 18.76
CA VAL A 81 -12.96 -6.67 19.07
C VAL A 81 -12.36 -7.61 18.02
N LEU A 82 -11.24 -7.22 17.44
CA LEU A 82 -10.51 -8.04 16.47
C LEU A 82 -9.62 -9.06 17.22
N VAL A 83 -9.66 -10.33 16.83
CA VAL A 83 -8.88 -11.46 17.43
C VAL A 83 -8.83 -11.49 18.97
N GLY A 84 -9.89 -11.01 19.63
CA GLY A 84 -9.95 -10.95 21.09
C GLY A 84 -9.00 -9.91 21.74
N GLN A 85 -8.36 -9.04 20.94
CA GLN A 85 -7.48 -7.97 21.42
C GLN A 85 -8.15 -6.60 21.28
N GLN A 86 -8.26 -5.87 22.40
CA GLN A 86 -8.98 -4.58 22.43
C GLN A 86 -8.27 -3.46 21.65
N ASP A 87 -6.93 -3.55 21.56
CA ASP A 87 -6.06 -2.47 21.07
C ASP A 87 -5.59 -2.67 19.61
N VAL A 88 -6.27 -3.55 18.85
CA VAL A 88 -5.98 -3.78 17.43
C VAL A 88 -6.99 -3.03 16.57
N ASN A 89 -6.47 -2.18 15.68
CA ASN A 89 -7.28 -1.29 14.83
C ASN A 89 -7.58 -1.88 13.45
N GLY A 90 -6.72 -2.78 12.98
CA GLY A 90 -6.84 -3.46 11.72
C GLY A 90 -6.21 -4.85 11.76
N ILE A 91 -6.65 -5.74 10.88
CA ILE A 91 -6.01 -7.03 10.62
C ILE A 91 -6.11 -7.35 9.14
N TYR A 92 -4.98 -7.63 8.53
CA TYR A 92 -4.87 -8.32 7.27
C TYR A 92 -4.82 -9.84 7.47
N THR A 93 -5.75 -10.56 6.84
CA THR A 93 -5.78 -12.04 6.82
C THR A 93 -5.19 -12.53 5.50
N PHE A 94 -4.00 -13.14 5.55
CA PHE A 94 -3.25 -13.54 4.36
C PHE A 94 -4.04 -14.49 3.45
N ASP A 95 -4.71 -15.52 3.98
CA ASP A 95 -5.37 -16.53 3.14
C ASP A 95 -6.56 -15.96 2.36
N SER A 96 -7.42 -15.20 3.03
CA SER A 96 -8.63 -14.60 2.44
C SER A 96 -8.38 -13.25 1.77
N LYS A 97 -7.16 -12.70 1.86
CA LYS A 97 -6.82 -11.34 1.39
C LYS A 97 -7.75 -10.27 1.97
N GLN A 98 -8.25 -10.50 3.18
CA GLN A 98 -9.24 -9.66 3.83
C GLN A 98 -8.56 -8.67 4.76
N ILE A 99 -8.95 -7.40 4.68
CA ILE A 99 -8.60 -6.37 5.66
C ILE A 99 -9.83 -6.14 6.55
N SER A 100 -9.71 -6.37 7.84
CA SER A 100 -10.75 -6.05 8.83
C SER A 100 -10.36 -4.80 9.59
N LEU A 101 -11.24 -3.80 9.67
CA LEU A 101 -10.97 -2.51 10.32
C LEU A 101 -12.00 -2.22 11.41
N LYS A 102 -11.51 -1.78 12.56
CA LYS A 102 -12.36 -1.42 13.69
C LYS A 102 -12.80 0.05 13.58
N THR A 103 -14.10 0.32 13.70
CA THR A 103 -14.64 1.69 13.75
C THR A 103 -14.65 2.27 15.17
N THR A 104 -14.82 1.41 16.17
CA THR A 104 -14.91 1.77 17.59
C THR A 104 -13.59 1.54 18.30
N SER A 105 -12.68 2.50 18.22
CA SER A 105 -11.57 2.51 19.17
C SER A 105 -11.91 3.47 20.29
N ASN A 106 -11.66 3.04 21.52
CA ASN A 106 -11.97 3.83 22.70
C ASN A 106 -10.85 4.86 22.97
N ASN A 107 -9.75 4.84 22.19
CA ASN A 107 -8.50 5.55 22.48
C ASN A 107 -7.64 5.95 21.26
N ASN A 108 -8.09 5.81 20.01
CA ASN A 108 -7.23 6.18 18.88
C ASN A 108 -7.18 7.67 18.64
N SER A 109 -5.97 8.17 18.46
CA SER A 109 -5.76 9.45 17.78
C SER A 109 -6.28 9.38 16.35
N TRP A 110 -6.62 10.53 15.76
CA TRP A 110 -6.98 10.59 14.33
C TRP A 110 -5.88 10.00 13.43
N ASP A 111 -4.61 10.05 13.84
CA ASP A 111 -3.50 9.47 13.07
C ASP A 111 -3.64 7.95 12.94
N GLU A 112 -4.10 7.26 13.98
CA GLU A 112 -4.26 5.80 13.95
C GLU A 112 -5.43 5.38 13.05
N VAL A 113 -6.52 6.15 13.03
CA VAL A 113 -7.64 5.94 12.10
C VAL A 113 -7.19 6.09 10.65
N GLN A 114 -6.34 7.08 10.37
CA GLN A 114 -5.81 7.35 9.03
C GLN A 114 -4.80 6.26 8.59
N LYS A 115 -3.97 5.78 9.52
CA LYS A 115 -2.91 4.80 9.24
C LYS A 115 -3.42 3.38 9.09
N ALA A 116 -4.37 2.95 9.91
CA ALA A 116 -4.75 1.54 9.98
C ALA A 116 -5.07 0.92 8.60
N PRO A 117 -5.90 1.54 7.74
CA PRO A 117 -6.17 0.96 6.41
C PRO A 117 -4.92 0.79 5.54
N VAL A 118 -3.98 1.74 5.62
CA VAL A 118 -2.75 1.72 4.84
C VAL A 118 -1.72 0.74 5.43
N HIS A 119 -1.69 0.60 6.76
CA HIS A 119 -0.89 -0.43 7.44
C HIS A 119 -1.32 -1.82 6.98
N GLU A 120 -2.62 -2.12 7.01
CA GLU A 120 -3.12 -3.42 6.56
C GLU A 120 -2.89 -3.66 5.06
N MET A 121 -2.96 -2.60 4.24
CA MET A 121 -2.57 -2.68 2.83
C MET A 121 -1.07 -2.97 2.67
N GLY A 122 -0.23 -2.48 3.57
CA GLY A 122 1.20 -2.77 3.62
C GLY A 122 1.48 -4.27 3.79
N HIS A 123 0.72 -4.98 4.63
CA HIS A 123 0.80 -6.44 4.74
C HIS A 123 0.44 -7.13 3.41
N PHE A 124 -0.63 -6.70 2.74
CA PHE A 124 -0.97 -7.23 1.42
C PHE A 124 0.19 -7.07 0.43
N ILE A 125 0.77 -5.88 0.34
CA ILE A 125 1.89 -5.59 -0.55
C ILE A 125 3.08 -6.49 -0.20
N TYR A 126 3.47 -6.54 1.07
CA TYR A 126 4.61 -7.34 1.53
C TYR A 126 4.45 -8.80 1.14
N HIS A 127 3.35 -9.44 1.56
CA HIS A 127 3.12 -10.87 1.29
C HIS A 127 2.97 -11.19 -0.21
N THR A 128 2.44 -10.26 -0.99
CA THR A 128 2.29 -10.45 -2.44
C THR A 128 3.63 -10.32 -3.17
N THR A 129 4.48 -9.39 -2.76
CA THR A 129 5.69 -9.00 -3.51
C THR A 129 7.00 -9.55 -2.94
N GLN A 130 7.05 -9.91 -1.66
CA GLN A 130 8.25 -10.41 -0.97
C GLN A 130 8.92 -11.60 -1.67
N PRO A 131 8.19 -12.58 -2.25
CA PRO A 131 8.81 -13.68 -2.99
C PRO A 131 9.66 -13.20 -4.19
N MET A 132 9.37 -12.02 -4.72
CA MET A 132 10.07 -11.39 -5.85
C MET A 132 11.09 -10.33 -5.42
N PHE A 133 11.29 -10.12 -4.12
CA PHE A 133 12.27 -9.13 -3.64
C PHE A 133 13.68 -9.51 -4.10
N THR A 134 14.36 -8.50 -4.65
CA THR A 134 15.80 -8.58 -4.91
C THR A 134 16.58 -8.68 -3.60
N ASP A 135 17.85 -9.12 -3.67
CA ASP A 135 18.72 -9.15 -2.49
C ASP A 135 18.87 -7.78 -1.84
N GLN A 136 18.86 -6.71 -2.64
CA GLN A 136 18.90 -5.35 -2.12
C GLN A 136 17.63 -4.99 -1.35
N MET A 137 16.45 -5.33 -1.85
CA MET A 137 15.18 -5.08 -1.15
C MET A 137 15.09 -5.85 0.18
N LYS A 138 15.55 -7.11 0.19
CA LYS A 138 15.65 -7.93 1.41
C LYS A 138 16.61 -7.30 2.42
N ALA A 139 17.77 -6.83 1.96
CA ALA A 139 18.73 -6.13 2.82
C ALA A 139 18.15 -4.81 3.37
N ASP A 140 17.41 -4.06 2.55
CA ASP A 140 16.80 -2.79 2.94
C ASP A 140 15.74 -2.98 4.03
N ILE A 141 14.79 -3.91 3.86
CA ILE A 141 13.78 -4.16 4.89
C ILE A 141 14.38 -4.77 6.16
N ASN A 142 15.37 -5.64 6.05
CA ASN A 142 16.08 -6.20 7.21
C ASN A 142 16.81 -5.11 7.99
N LYS A 143 17.44 -4.15 7.30
CA LYS A 143 18.10 -3.01 7.94
C LYS A 143 17.08 -2.12 8.66
N LEU A 144 15.98 -1.76 8.02
CA LEU A 144 14.90 -1.00 8.65
C LEU A 144 14.34 -1.71 9.90
N TYR A 145 14.13 -3.03 9.82
CA TYR A 145 13.70 -3.82 10.97
C TYR A 145 14.71 -3.74 12.13
N ASN A 146 15.99 -3.98 11.84
CA ASN A 146 17.04 -3.95 12.87
C ASN A 146 17.20 -2.57 13.51
N GLU A 147 17.00 -1.50 12.76
CA GLU A 147 17.00 -0.13 13.27
C GLU A 147 15.80 0.13 14.18
N ARG A 148 14.59 -0.29 13.78
CA ARG A 148 13.34 0.11 14.45
C ARG A 148 12.93 -0.78 15.62
N LYS A 149 13.26 -2.08 15.60
CA LYS A 149 12.73 -3.09 16.53
C LYS A 149 12.97 -2.82 18.02
N SER A 150 13.96 -1.99 18.36
CA SER A 150 14.30 -1.67 19.75
C SER A 150 13.47 -0.53 20.35
N PHE A 151 12.82 0.30 19.52
CA PHE A 151 12.07 1.48 19.99
C PHE A 151 10.70 1.69 19.36
N ASP A 152 10.39 1.03 18.23
CA ASP A 152 9.06 1.02 17.64
C ASP A 152 8.42 -0.36 17.83
N LYS A 153 7.44 -0.45 18.73
CA LYS A 153 6.75 -1.71 19.06
C LYS A 153 5.97 -2.30 17.88
N ARG A 154 5.66 -1.48 16.86
CA ARG A 154 5.05 -1.96 15.61
C ARG A 154 6.03 -2.77 14.79
N CYS A 155 7.35 -2.60 14.97
CA CYS A 155 8.38 -3.21 14.12
C CYS A 155 9.00 -4.46 14.75
N TYR A 156 8.19 -5.47 15.12
CA TYR A 156 8.68 -6.67 15.82
C TYR A 156 9.14 -7.81 14.89
N ASN A 157 8.78 -7.77 13.60
CA ASN A 157 9.32 -8.60 12.52
C ASN A 157 9.39 -7.77 11.21
N GLU A 158 9.90 -8.34 10.11
CA GLU A 158 10.03 -7.62 8.82
C GLU A 158 8.69 -7.26 8.16
N ASP A 159 7.67 -8.10 8.29
CA ASP A 159 6.33 -7.89 7.74
C ASP A 159 5.65 -6.67 8.38
N GLU A 160 5.64 -6.64 9.71
CA GLU A 160 5.07 -5.54 10.51
C GLU A 160 5.91 -4.27 10.41
N THR A 161 7.23 -4.41 10.28
CA THR A 161 8.09 -3.27 9.94
C THR A 161 7.71 -2.71 8.58
N PHE A 162 7.50 -3.57 7.57
CA PHE A 162 7.10 -3.13 6.24
C PHE A 162 5.76 -2.40 6.31
N ALA A 163 4.73 -2.99 6.91
CA ALA A 163 3.40 -2.41 7.04
C ALA A 163 3.40 -1.07 7.80
N ALA A 164 4.07 -1.02 8.95
CA ALA A 164 4.15 0.17 9.78
C ALA A 164 4.84 1.32 9.05
N LEU A 165 6.00 1.06 8.44
CA LEU A 165 6.77 2.08 7.75
C LEU A 165 6.17 2.44 6.37
N TYR A 166 5.45 1.53 5.72
CA TYR A 166 4.68 1.82 4.51
C TYR A 166 3.56 2.82 4.79
N SER A 167 2.84 2.67 5.91
CA SER A 167 1.84 3.66 6.32
C SER A 167 2.45 5.04 6.56
N ASP A 168 3.65 5.11 7.15
CA ASP A 168 4.39 6.37 7.32
C ASP A 168 4.88 6.92 5.96
N TYR A 169 5.31 6.05 5.04
CA TYR A 169 5.72 6.40 3.68
C TYR A 169 4.60 7.10 2.89
N ILE A 170 3.38 6.58 3.00
CA ILE A 170 2.17 7.16 2.39
C ILE A 170 1.72 8.44 3.12
N LYS A 171 1.72 8.43 4.46
CA LYS A 171 1.37 9.60 5.30
C LYS A 171 2.22 10.82 4.97
N PHE A 172 3.53 10.63 4.80
CA PHE A 172 4.47 11.71 4.55
C PHE A 172 4.67 12.03 3.07
N ASP A 173 4.02 11.27 2.18
CA ASP A 173 4.09 11.41 0.74
C ASP A 173 5.53 11.48 0.23
N TYR A 174 6.37 10.54 0.70
CA TYR A 174 7.76 10.46 0.26
C TYR A 174 7.89 10.11 -1.22
N ARG A 175 6.85 9.51 -1.82
CA ARG A 175 6.78 9.16 -3.24
C ARG A 175 6.81 10.39 -4.14
N SER A 176 6.04 11.43 -3.82
CA SER A 176 5.97 12.65 -4.64
C SER A 176 7.20 13.55 -4.47
N GLY A 177 8.10 13.21 -3.54
CA GLY A 177 9.21 14.07 -3.15
C GLY A 177 8.75 15.27 -2.29
N ALA A 178 7.49 15.31 -1.84
CA ALA A 178 7.00 16.34 -0.92
C ALA A 178 7.82 16.43 0.37
N ARG A 179 8.45 15.30 0.76
CA ARG A 179 9.43 15.23 1.84
C ARG A 179 10.62 14.37 1.43
N PRO A 180 11.84 14.69 1.91
CA PRO A 180 12.99 13.81 1.71
C PRO A 180 12.76 12.49 2.44
N MET A 181 13.15 11.37 1.80
CA MET A 181 13.12 10.07 2.46
C MET A 181 14.05 10.09 3.67
N PRO A 182 13.62 9.54 4.83
CA PRO A 182 14.45 9.50 6.03
C PRO A 182 15.75 8.71 5.84
N SER A 183 15.70 7.66 5.01
CA SER A 183 16.85 6.87 4.63
C SER A 183 16.65 6.24 3.24
N PRO A 184 17.75 5.88 2.53
CA PRO A 184 17.65 5.23 1.23
C PRO A 184 16.85 3.92 1.24
N GLU A 185 16.80 3.19 2.35
CA GLU A 185 16.11 1.91 2.49
C GLU A 185 14.60 2.02 2.30
N TYR A 186 14.00 3.20 2.51
CA TYR A 186 12.59 3.47 2.21
C TYR A 186 12.25 3.28 0.71
N ARG A 187 13.25 3.16 -0.18
CA ARG A 187 13.04 2.78 -1.58
C ARG A 187 12.36 1.42 -1.76
N VAL A 188 12.47 0.52 -0.76
CA VAL A 188 11.85 -0.81 -0.81
C VAL A 188 10.33 -0.72 -1.02
N PHE A 189 9.69 0.34 -0.49
CA PHE A 189 8.26 0.59 -0.66
C PHE A 189 7.91 0.90 -2.11
N ALA A 190 8.62 1.86 -2.73
CA ALA A 190 8.43 2.20 -4.14
C ALA A 190 8.71 1.01 -5.06
N GLN A 191 9.72 0.19 -4.74
CA GLN A 191 10.03 -1.02 -5.49
C GLN A 191 8.97 -2.10 -5.36
N ALA A 192 8.37 -2.28 -4.18
CA ALA A 192 7.25 -3.18 -3.99
C ALA A 192 6.00 -2.70 -4.75
N GLU A 193 5.72 -1.39 -4.76
CA GLU A 193 4.62 -0.82 -5.57
C GLU A 193 4.83 -1.07 -7.09
N MET A 194 6.07 -0.95 -7.58
CA MET A 194 6.40 -1.31 -8.97
C MET A 194 6.19 -2.80 -9.26
N LEU A 195 6.49 -3.69 -8.31
CA LEU A 195 6.19 -5.12 -8.47
C LEU A 195 4.68 -5.36 -8.57
N CYS A 196 3.86 -4.64 -7.80
CA CYS A 196 2.41 -4.73 -7.93
C CYS A 196 1.93 -4.32 -9.34
N GLU A 197 2.47 -3.25 -9.90
CA GLU A 197 2.16 -2.80 -11.27
C GLU A 197 2.59 -3.81 -12.33
N GLN A 198 3.77 -4.41 -12.18
CA GLN A 198 4.25 -5.46 -13.07
C GLN A 198 3.33 -6.69 -13.03
N MET A 199 2.91 -7.13 -11.85
CA MET A 199 2.00 -8.27 -11.69
C MET A 199 0.67 -8.06 -12.40
N LEU A 200 0.11 -6.85 -12.39
CA LEU A 200 -1.09 -6.52 -13.16
C LEU A 200 -0.89 -6.68 -14.67
N THR A 201 0.30 -6.29 -15.15
CA THR A 201 0.61 -6.32 -16.59
C THR A 201 0.76 -7.74 -17.13
N TYR A 202 1.26 -8.67 -16.30
CA TYR A 202 1.50 -10.07 -16.70
C TYR A 202 0.36 -11.03 -16.38
N ALA A 203 -0.73 -10.54 -15.76
CA ALA A 203 -1.89 -11.36 -15.44
C ALA A 203 -2.96 -11.39 -16.55
N VAL A 204 -2.68 -10.79 -17.72
CA VAL A 204 -3.49 -10.81 -18.95
C VAL A 204 -2.89 -11.82 -19.93
#